data_AF-A0A7Y5JV39-F1
#
_entry.id   AF-A0A7Y5JV39-F1
#
_cell.length_a   1.000
_cell.length_b   1.000
_cell.length_c   1.000
_cell.angle_alpha   90.00
_cell.angle_beta   90.00
_cell.angle_gamma   90.00
#
_symmetry.space_group_name_H-M   'P 1'
#
loop_
_entity.id
_entity.type
_entity.pdbx_description
1 polymer ?
#
loop_
_entity_poly.entity_id
_entity_poly.type
_entity_poly.pdbx_seq_one_letter_code
_entity_poly.pdbx_strand_id
1 'polypeptide(L)' 'LQDRGLDRVISINRVGDNASENVIRKLGMVHERETVHPVHGHPLHVHAIDLTEFEA' A
#
# COMPACT_ATOMS: atom_id res chain seq x y z
N LEU A 1 8.77 -8.19 9.04
CA LEU A 1 8.33 -6.78 9.23
C LEU A 1 8.22 -6.43 10.72
N GLN A 2 7.70 -7.33 11.55
CA GLN A 2 7.61 -7.15 13.01
C GLN A 2 8.96 -6.99 13.72
N ASP A 3 10.01 -7.64 13.23
CA ASP A 3 11.40 -7.45 13.70
C ASP A 3 11.90 -5.99 13.60
N ARG A 4 11.15 -5.13 12.90
CA ARG A 4 11.44 -3.71 12.73
C ARG A 4 10.52 -2.80 13.54
N GLY A 5 9.63 -3.36 14.37
CA GLY A 5 8.68 -2.60 15.20
C GLY A 5 7.67 -1.80 14.39
N LEU A 6 7.23 -2.33 13.24
CA LEU A 6 6.27 -1.66 12.37
C LEU A 6 4.86 -2.19 12.63
N ASP A 7 3.95 -1.28 12.98
CA ASP A 7 2.54 -1.61 13.21
C ASP A 7 1.71 -1.64 11.92
N ARG A 8 2.15 -0.91 10.89
CA ARG A 8 1.40 -0.71 9.65
C ARG A 8 2.32 -0.46 8.47
N VAL A 9 1.93 -0.98 7.30
CA VAL A 9 2.65 -0.75 6.04
C VAL A 9 1.73 -0.05 5.05
N ILE A 10 2.27 0.98 4.39
CA ILE A 10 1.60 1.73 3.33
C ILE A 10 2.31 1.47 2.01
N SER A 11 1.53 1.11 0.98
CA SER A 11 1.98 1.03 -0.41
C SER A 11 1.33 2.15 -1.23
N ILE A 12 2.12 2.78 -2.08
CA ILE A 12 1.67 3.83 -2.99
C ILE A 12 2.10 3.46 -4.40
N ASN A 13 1.15 3.36 -5.32
CA ASN A 13 1.41 3.04 -6.72
C ASN A 13 0.62 3.97 -7.65
N ARG A 14 1.10 4.14 -8.88
CA ARG A 14 0.37 4.89 -9.90
C ARG A 14 -0.83 4.06 -10.37
N VAL A 15 -1.93 4.75 -10.67
CA VAL A 15 -3.11 4.13 -11.29
C VAL A 15 -2.71 3.46 -12.61
N GLY A 16 -3.07 2.19 -12.78
CA GLY A 16 -2.76 1.40 -13.96
C GLY A 16 -1.40 0.68 -13.91
N ASP A 17 -0.64 0.79 -12.82
CA ASP A 17 0.52 -0.08 -12.56
C ASP A 17 0.05 -1.47 -12.10
N ASN A 18 -0.35 -2.28 -13.08
CA ASN A 18 -0.87 -3.63 -12.87
C ASN A 18 0.14 -4.58 -12.21
N ALA A 19 1.44 -4.35 -12.37
CA ALA A 19 2.47 -5.19 -11.76
C ALA A 19 2.46 -4.99 -10.25
N SER A 20 2.46 -3.73 -9.80
CA SER A 20 2.36 -3.37 -8.39
C SER A 20 1.01 -3.79 -7.79
N GLU A 21 -0.11 -3.56 -8.49
CA GLU A 21 -1.45 -3.96 -8.03
C GLU A 21 -1.56 -5.47 -7.78
N ASN A 22 -0.92 -6.28 -8.62
CA ASN A 22 -0.89 -7.73 -8.42
C ASN A 22 -0.16 -8.13 -7.14
N VAL A 23 0.91 -7.43 -6.77
CA VAL A 23 1.63 -7.69 -5.52
C VAL A 23 0.81 -7.21 -4.32
N ILE A 24 0.28 -5.99 -4.37
CA ILE A 24 -0.57 -5.40 -3.33
C ILE A 24 -1.74 -6.34 -3.00
N ARG A 25 -2.42 -6.87 -4.03
CA ARG A 25 -3.51 -7.84 -3.88
C ARG A 25 -3.05 -9.16 -3.29
N LYS A 26 -1.89 -9.68 -3.69
CA LYS A 26 -1.32 -10.93 -3.12
C LYS A 26 -0.98 -10.78 -1.64
N LEU A 27 -0.55 -9.59 -1.24
CA LEU A 27 -0.22 -9.27 0.15
C LEU A 27 -1.47 -8.98 1.00
N GLY A 28 -2.67 -8.98 0.42
CA GLY A 28 -3.91 -8.70 1.15
C GLY A 28 -4.05 -7.25 1.61
N MET A 29 -3.30 -6.32 1.00
CA MET A 29 -3.41 -4.90 1.34
C MET A 29 -4.74 -4.32 0.85
N VAL A 30 -5.33 -3.44 1.65
CA VAL A 30 -6.64 -2.83 1.38
C VAL A 30 -6.45 -1.44 0.77
N HIS A 31 -7.24 -1.11 -0.25
CA HIS A 31 -7.28 0.23 -0.82
C HIS A 31 -7.92 1.20 0.18
N GLU A 32 -7.19 2.26 0.55
CA GLU A 32 -7.69 3.25 1.50
C GLU A 32 -8.17 4.53 0.83
N ARG A 33 -7.40 5.01 -0.15
CA ARG A 33 -7.71 6.26 -0.85
C ARG A 33 -6.94 6.43 -2.14
N GLU A 34 -7.47 7.33 -2.96
CA GLU A 34 -6.76 7.92 -4.08
C GLU A 34 -6.21 9.30 -3.71
N THR A 35 -5.08 9.67 -4.30
CA THR A 35 -4.47 11.00 -4.14
C THR A 35 -3.71 11.39 -5.40
N VAL A 36 -3.11 12.58 -5.41
CA VAL A 36 -2.29 13.09 -6.51
C VAL A 36 -0.85 13.27 -6.07
N HIS A 37 0.09 13.00 -6.96
CA HIS A 37 1.50 13.28 -6.71
C HIS A 37 1.71 14.80 -6.57
N PRO A 38 2.28 15.32 -5.46
CA PRO A 38 2.29 16.75 -5.16
C PRO A 38 3.04 17.60 -6.18
N VAL A 39 4.07 17.03 -6.83
CA VAL A 39 4.90 17.74 -7.82
C VAL A 39 4.47 17.49 -9.27
N HIS A 40 3.83 16.35 -9.55
CA HIS A 40 3.66 15.85 -10.93
C HIS A 40 2.20 15.64 -11.32
N GLY A 41 1.26 15.78 -10.37
CA GLY A 41 -0.19 15.75 -10.62
C GLY A 41 -0.77 14.41 -11.07
N HIS A 42 0.02 13.34 -11.19
CA HIS A 42 -0.50 12.04 -11.59
C HIS A 42 -1.26 11.37 -10.44
N PRO A 43 -2.32 10.60 -10.76
CA PRO A 43 -3.11 9.93 -9.75
C PRO A 43 -2.34 8.76 -9.13
N LEU A 44 -2.55 8.55 -7.84
CA LEU A 44 -1.90 7.55 -7.00
C LEU A 44 -2.96 6.81 -6.19
N HIS A 45 -2.81 5.49 -6.06
CA HIS A 45 -3.56 4.70 -5.10
C HIS A 45 -2.72 4.49 -3.84
N VAL A 46 -3.37 4.58 -2.68
CA VAL A 46 -2.79 4.30 -1.37
C VAL A 46 -3.46 3.05 -0.82
N HIS A 47 -2.64 2.06 -0.47
CA HIS A 47 -3.08 0.81 0.15
C HIS A 47 -2.38 0.61 1.49
N ALA A 48 -3.07 -0.02 2.44
CA ALA A 48 -2.52 -0.31 3.75
C ALA A 48 -2.75 -1.77 4.16
N ILE A 49 -1.88 -2.24 5.04
CA ILE A 49 -2.10 -3.45 5.84
C ILE A 49 -1.60 -3.17 7.25
N ASP A 50 -2.43 -3.49 8.24
CA ASP A 50 -2.05 -3.48 9.64
C ASP A 50 -1.33 -4.79 9.94
N LEU A 51 -0.19 -4.70 10.62
CA LEU A 51 0.66 -5.85 10.92
C LEU A 51 0.35 -6.48 12.28
N THR A 52 -0.56 -5.88 13.04
CA THR A 52 -1.09 -6.40 14.31
C THR A 52 -1.77 -7.76 14.13
N GLU A 53 -2.33 -8.05 12.95
CA GLU A 53 -2.94 -9.34 12.62
C GLU A 53 -1.92 -10.48 12.43
N PHE A 54 -0.63 -10.16 12.31
CA PHE A 54 0.44 -11.16 12.12
C PHE A 54 1.16 -11.50 13.44
N GLU A 55 0.66 -11.06 14.60
CA GLU A 55 1.17 -11.40 15.93
C GLU A 55 0.88 -12.88 16.25
N ALA A 56 1.81 -13.77 15.92
CA ALA A 56 1.77 -15.19 16.28
C ALA A 56 2.90 -15.55 17.24
#